data_AF-A0A2E5YTS7-F1
#
_entry.id   AF-A0A2E5YTS7-F1
#
_cell.length_a   1.000
_cell.length_b   1.000
_cell.length_c   1.000
_cell.angle_alpha   90.00
_cell.angle_beta   90.00
_cell.angle_gamma   90.00
#
_symmetry.space_group_name_H-M   'P 1'
#
loop_
_entity.id
_entity.type
_entity.pdbx_description
1 polymer ?
#
loop_
_entity_poly.entity_id
_entity_poly.type
_entity_poly.pdbx_seq_one_letter_code
_entity_poly.pdbx_strand_id
1 'polypeptide(L)'
;MKLKLITLVSLFALGFALNAHAGAVADADTDLVPDQYDNCDGVANGPGELSNQVDSDLDGYGNACDADYVDAGFAVNVADFAIFLAAFQGGPTTVTDHDGDGATAVSDFAVFLAAFQAPVGSQVGPSGLACAGVTNPCVP
;
A
#
# COMPACT_ATOMS: atom_id res chain seq x y z
N MET A 1 14.80 -22.39 51.47
CA MET A 1 14.44 -22.73 50.08
C MET A 1 13.05 -22.24 49.66
N LYS A 2 12.03 -22.32 50.53
CA LYS A 2 10.65 -21.89 50.21
C LYS A 2 10.51 -20.40 49.84
N LEU A 3 11.24 -19.50 50.50
CA LEU A 3 11.17 -18.06 50.21
C LEU A 3 11.67 -17.72 48.80
N LYS A 4 12.80 -18.30 48.37
CA LYS A 4 13.37 -18.10 47.02
C LYS A 4 12.45 -18.59 45.90
N LEU A 5 11.73 -19.68 46.15
CA LEU A 5 10.80 -20.27 45.19
C LEU A 5 9.55 -19.40 45.02
N ILE A 6 9.03 -18.83 46.12
CA ILE A 6 7.87 -17.91 46.09
C ILE A 6 8.22 -16.63 45.33
N THR A 7 9.43 -16.08 45.54
CA THR A 7 9.86 -14.87 44.79
C THR A 7 10.00 -15.14 43.30
N LEU A 8 10.55 -16.31 42.91
CA LEU A 8 10.72 -16.69 41.51
C LEU A 8 9.37 -16.89 40.79
N VAL A 9 8.43 -17.57 41.45
CA VAL A 9 7.07 -17.80 40.93
C VAL A 9 6.30 -16.50 40.82
N SER A 10 6.47 -15.58 41.78
CA SER A 10 5.81 -14.27 41.75
C SER A 10 6.35 -13.38 40.63
N LEU A 11 7.67 -13.37 40.38
CA LEU A 11 8.27 -12.64 39.26
C LEU A 11 7.77 -13.18 37.91
N PHE A 12 7.67 -14.51 37.78
CA PHE A 12 7.19 -15.15 36.56
C PHE A 12 5.70 -14.85 36.29
N ALA A 13 4.87 -14.86 37.35
CA ALA A 13 3.46 -14.52 37.26
C ALA A 13 3.23 -13.03 36.91
N LEU A 14 4.02 -12.12 37.48
CA LEU A 14 3.95 -10.69 37.10
C LEU A 14 4.43 -10.45 35.66
N GLY A 15 5.43 -11.20 35.17
CA GLY A 15 5.89 -11.12 33.79
C GLY A 15 4.83 -11.53 32.77
N PHE A 16 4.01 -12.55 33.08
CA PHE A 16 2.89 -12.98 32.22
C PHE A 16 1.69 -12.03 32.24
N ALA A 17 1.46 -11.34 33.36
CA ALA A 17 0.35 -10.39 33.50
C ALA A 17 0.62 -9.03 32.81
N LEU A 18 1.87 -8.77 32.42
CA LEU A 18 2.31 -7.54 31.74
C LEU A 18 2.49 -7.73 30.23
N ASN A 19 1.75 -8.65 29.60
CA ASN A 19 1.58 -8.59 28.16
C ASN A 19 0.86 -7.28 27.83
N ALA A 20 1.66 -6.25 27.52
CA ALA A 20 1.18 -5.02 26.94
C ALA A 20 0.32 -5.43 25.74
N HIS A 21 -0.99 -5.24 25.86
CA HIS A 21 -1.87 -5.24 24.71
C HIS A 21 -1.54 -3.97 23.96
N ALA A 22 -0.45 -3.98 23.18
CA ALA A 22 -0.46 -3.26 21.94
C ALA A 22 -1.72 -3.77 21.24
N GLY A 23 -2.72 -2.90 21.06
CA GLY A 23 -3.90 -3.27 20.29
C GLY A 23 -3.45 -3.88 18.98
N ALA A 24 -4.22 -4.82 18.42
CA ALA A 24 -3.96 -5.28 17.07
C ALA A 24 -3.81 -4.03 16.20
N VAL A 25 -2.66 -3.90 15.55
CA VAL A 25 -2.44 -2.83 14.59
C VAL A 25 -3.46 -3.05 13.49
N ALA A 26 -4.15 -1.98 13.09
CA ALA A 26 -5.14 -2.09 12.02
C ALA A 26 -4.43 -2.47 10.72
N ASP A 27 -5.07 -3.36 9.98
CA ASP A 27 -4.66 -3.94 8.70
C ASP A 27 -6.00 -4.25 8.02
N ALA A 28 -6.50 -3.26 7.28
CA ALA A 28 -7.88 -3.21 6.81
C ALA A 28 -8.13 -4.18 5.65
N ASP A 29 -7.13 -4.44 4.82
CA ASP A 29 -7.21 -5.34 3.68
C ASP A 29 -6.59 -6.72 3.92
N THR A 30 -5.97 -6.93 5.09
CA THR A 30 -5.44 -8.19 5.61
C THR A 30 -4.21 -8.72 4.86
N ASP A 31 -3.40 -7.82 4.32
CA ASP A 31 -2.24 -8.14 3.49
C ASP A 31 -0.91 -8.28 4.27
N LEU A 32 -0.98 -8.17 5.61
CA LEU A 32 0.12 -8.20 6.57
C LEU A 32 0.95 -6.92 6.67
N VAL A 33 0.47 -5.82 6.10
CA VAL A 33 1.02 -4.48 6.27
C VAL A 33 0.06 -3.65 7.14
N PRO A 34 0.54 -3.07 8.26
CA PRO A 34 -0.24 -2.12 9.03
C PRO A 34 -0.74 -0.92 8.21
N ASP A 35 -2.00 -0.49 8.37
CA ASP A 35 -2.60 0.66 7.67
C ASP A 35 -1.70 1.92 7.68
N GLN A 36 -1.00 2.17 8.81
CA GLN A 36 -0.12 3.34 8.98
C GLN A 36 1.20 3.26 8.20
N TYR A 37 1.49 2.13 7.56
CA TYR A 37 2.68 1.86 6.77
C TYR A 37 2.32 1.29 5.39
N ASP A 38 1.03 1.20 5.09
CA ASP A 38 0.50 0.57 3.89
C ASP A 38 0.26 1.65 2.83
N ASN A 39 0.94 1.53 1.69
CA ASN A 39 0.74 2.43 0.56
C ASN A 39 -0.54 2.14 -0.24
N CYS A 40 -1.31 1.11 0.13
CA CYS A 40 -2.60 0.73 -0.42
C CYS A 40 -3.58 0.15 0.63
N ASP A 41 -3.89 0.89 1.71
CA ASP A 41 -4.72 0.47 2.87
C ASP A 41 -6.09 -0.21 2.61
N GLY A 42 -6.59 -0.22 1.38
CA GLY A 42 -7.83 -0.90 0.97
C GLY A 42 -7.65 -1.95 -0.13
N VAL A 43 -6.42 -2.22 -0.57
CA VAL A 43 -6.07 -3.09 -1.69
C VAL A 43 -4.81 -3.87 -1.35
N ALA A 44 -4.99 -5.16 -1.05
CA ALA A 44 -3.89 -6.03 -0.68
C ALA A 44 -2.75 -5.98 -1.69
N ASN A 45 -1.59 -5.54 -1.24
CA ASN A 45 -0.36 -5.46 -1.99
C ASN A 45 0.86 -5.77 -1.12
N GLY A 46 0.68 -6.42 0.02
CA GLY A 46 1.72 -6.75 0.99
C GLY A 46 2.63 -7.92 0.58
N PRO A 47 3.41 -8.49 1.53
CA PRO A 47 4.42 -9.52 1.24
C PRO A 47 3.91 -10.83 0.62
N GLY A 48 2.59 -11.06 0.63
CA GLY A 48 1.95 -12.20 -0.03
C GLY A 48 1.70 -12.00 -1.52
N GLU A 49 1.71 -10.74 -1.98
CA GLU A 49 1.37 -10.34 -3.34
C GLU A 49 2.63 -10.02 -4.16
N LEU A 50 2.52 -10.07 -5.50
CA LEU A 50 3.66 -9.76 -6.38
C LEU A 50 4.04 -8.28 -6.35
N SER A 51 3.04 -7.41 -6.21
CA SER A 51 3.20 -5.97 -6.06
C SER A 51 3.97 -5.60 -4.79
N ASN A 52 3.86 -6.33 -3.68
CA ASN A 52 4.70 -6.20 -2.46
C ASN A 52 5.11 -4.75 -2.09
N GLN A 53 4.13 -3.87 -1.91
CA GLN A 53 4.27 -2.46 -1.54
C GLN A 53 5.11 -1.65 -2.55
N VAL A 54 5.17 -2.08 -3.82
CA VAL A 54 5.84 -1.34 -4.89
C VAL A 54 5.11 -0.04 -5.14
N ASP A 55 5.87 1.04 -5.05
CA ASP A 55 5.52 2.40 -5.41
C ASP A 55 6.66 2.88 -6.34
N SER A 56 6.38 2.96 -7.64
CA SER A 56 7.42 3.10 -8.66
C SER A 56 7.84 4.55 -8.92
N ASP A 57 6.96 5.50 -8.69
CA ASP A 57 7.21 6.94 -8.83
C ASP A 57 7.39 7.67 -7.48
N LEU A 58 7.26 6.92 -6.38
CA LEU A 58 7.62 7.32 -5.01
C LEU A 58 6.78 8.49 -4.53
N ASP A 59 5.49 8.46 -4.88
CA ASP A 59 4.50 9.47 -4.55
C ASP A 59 3.77 9.14 -3.22
N GLY A 60 3.99 7.93 -2.69
CA GLY A 60 3.40 7.43 -1.45
C GLY A 60 2.22 6.48 -1.65
N TYR A 61 1.78 6.25 -2.89
CA TYR A 61 0.75 5.28 -3.25
C TYR A 61 1.37 4.11 -4.00
N GLY A 62 0.96 2.90 -3.62
CA GLY A 62 1.45 1.71 -4.30
C GLY A 62 0.85 1.58 -5.70
N ASN A 63 1.61 1.04 -6.65
CA ASN A 63 1.13 0.74 -8.00
C ASN A 63 -0.22 0.00 -7.97
N ALA A 64 -0.43 -0.91 -7.01
CA ALA A 64 -1.66 -1.70 -6.91
C ALA A 64 -2.94 -0.87 -6.73
N CYS A 65 -2.80 0.36 -6.23
CA CYS A 65 -3.90 1.26 -5.91
C CYS A 65 -3.74 2.66 -6.51
N ASP A 66 -2.73 2.87 -7.36
CA ASP A 66 -2.50 4.14 -8.05
C ASP A 66 -2.71 4.00 -9.56
N ALA A 67 -3.64 4.79 -10.09
CA ALA A 67 -3.88 4.93 -11.52
C ALA A 67 -3.88 6.40 -11.98
N ASP A 68 -3.51 7.35 -11.12
CA ASP A 68 -3.43 8.80 -11.40
C ASP A 68 -1.97 9.21 -11.67
N TYR A 69 -1.39 8.60 -12.70
CA TYR A 69 0.04 8.69 -13.03
C TYR A 69 0.56 10.09 -13.39
N VAL A 70 -0.31 11.07 -13.59
CA VAL A 70 0.07 12.46 -13.91
C VAL A 70 -0.26 13.46 -12.82
N ASP A 71 -0.66 13.01 -11.64
CA ASP A 71 -1.07 13.83 -10.51
C ASP A 71 -2.18 14.84 -10.85
N ALA A 72 -3.23 14.40 -11.54
CA ALA A 72 -4.30 15.27 -12.04
C ALA A 72 -5.30 15.74 -10.97
N GLY A 73 -4.87 15.85 -9.71
CA GLY A 73 -5.70 16.32 -8.60
C GLY A 73 -6.74 15.29 -8.18
N PHE A 74 -6.27 14.04 -8.01
CA PHE A 74 -7.07 12.89 -7.54
C PHE A 74 -8.08 12.41 -8.57
N ALA A 75 -7.72 12.47 -9.85
CA ALA A 75 -8.63 12.22 -10.95
C ALA A 75 -7.97 11.45 -12.10
N VAL A 76 -8.16 10.13 -12.11
CA VAL A 76 -7.82 9.28 -13.26
C VAL A 76 -8.63 9.70 -14.48
N ASN A 77 -7.94 10.14 -15.52
CA ASN A 77 -8.52 10.71 -16.72
C ASN A 77 -7.78 10.24 -17.99
N VAL A 78 -8.04 10.92 -19.10
CA VAL A 78 -7.50 10.53 -20.42
C VAL A 78 -5.99 10.71 -20.55
N ALA A 79 -5.37 11.54 -19.71
CA ALA A 79 -3.92 11.69 -19.64
C ALA A 79 -3.28 10.41 -19.05
N ASP A 80 -3.86 9.87 -17.99
CA ASP A 80 -3.42 8.61 -17.37
C ASP A 80 -3.58 7.43 -18.32
N PHE A 81 -4.70 7.42 -19.06
CA PHE A 81 -4.91 6.41 -20.10
C PHE A 81 -3.83 6.44 -21.19
N ALA A 82 -3.30 7.62 -21.53
CA ALA A 82 -2.22 7.72 -22.51
C ALA A 82 -0.91 7.08 -22.00
N ILE A 83 -0.62 7.20 -20.69
CA ILE A 83 0.52 6.54 -20.04
C ILE A 83 0.32 5.04 -20.01
N PHE A 84 -0.85 4.57 -19.54
CA PHE A 84 -1.20 3.16 -19.54
C PHE A 84 -1.07 2.54 -20.93
N LEU A 85 -1.65 3.18 -21.94
CA LEU A 85 -1.62 2.69 -23.32
C LEU A 85 -0.20 2.62 -23.88
N ALA A 86 0.68 3.56 -23.53
CA ALA A 86 2.06 3.55 -23.95
C ALA A 86 2.83 2.37 -23.33
N ALA A 87 2.63 2.10 -22.03
CA ALA A 87 3.21 0.95 -21.33
C ALA A 87 2.70 -0.38 -21.92
N PHE A 88 1.38 -0.50 -22.10
CA PHE A 88 0.72 -1.67 -22.70
C PHE A 88 1.23 -2.01 -24.12
N GLN A 89 1.69 -1.02 -24.88
CA GLN A 89 2.27 -1.22 -26.22
C GLN A 89 3.75 -1.64 -26.22
N GLY A 90 4.32 -1.93 -25.04
CA GLY A 90 5.72 -2.30 -24.86
C GLY A 90 6.62 -1.14 -24.44
N GLY A 91 6.04 -0.06 -23.91
CA GLY A 91 6.76 0.98 -23.20
C GLY A 91 7.23 0.54 -21.80
N PRO A 92 7.89 1.43 -21.04
CA PRO A 92 8.25 1.16 -19.65
C PRO A 92 7.01 0.91 -18.79
N THR A 93 7.07 -0.10 -17.92
CA THR A 93 6.00 -0.55 -17.04
C THR A 93 6.35 -0.16 -15.61
N THR A 94 6.35 1.14 -15.32
CA THR A 94 6.70 1.67 -14.00
C THR A 94 5.51 1.55 -13.07
N VAL A 95 4.71 2.59 -12.96
CA VAL A 95 3.51 2.68 -12.10
C VAL A 95 2.31 1.92 -12.67
N THR A 96 2.36 1.60 -13.97
CA THR A 96 1.26 0.94 -14.72
C THR A 96 1.25 -0.58 -14.60
N ASP A 97 2.24 -1.18 -13.93
CA ASP A 97 2.26 -2.59 -13.53
C ASP A 97 1.66 -2.66 -12.11
N HIS A 98 0.34 -2.78 -12.06
CA HIS A 98 -0.44 -2.70 -10.82
C HIS A 98 -0.41 -4.02 -10.05
N ASP A 99 -0.40 -5.15 -10.75
CA ASP A 99 -0.32 -6.46 -10.09
C ASP A 99 1.12 -6.89 -9.75
N GLY A 100 2.14 -6.21 -10.29
CA GLY A 100 3.54 -6.43 -9.99
C GLY A 100 4.13 -7.66 -10.68
N ASP A 101 3.49 -8.18 -11.73
CA ASP A 101 3.96 -9.35 -12.47
C ASP A 101 5.12 -9.06 -13.45
N GLY A 102 5.49 -7.78 -13.56
CA GLY A 102 6.59 -7.28 -14.38
C GLY A 102 6.16 -6.77 -15.76
N ALA A 103 4.86 -6.69 -16.05
CA ALA A 103 4.36 -6.17 -17.32
C ALA A 103 2.99 -5.50 -17.21
N THR A 104 2.82 -4.34 -17.85
CA THR A 104 1.49 -3.75 -18.06
C THR A 104 0.69 -4.57 -19.07
N ALA A 105 -0.29 -5.30 -18.57
CA ALA A 105 -1.12 -6.25 -19.30
C ALA A 105 -2.62 -5.97 -19.10
N VAL A 106 -3.45 -6.93 -19.50
CA VAL A 106 -4.91 -6.82 -19.40
C VAL A 106 -5.38 -6.92 -17.95
N SER A 107 -4.61 -7.58 -17.08
CA SER A 107 -4.85 -7.60 -15.63
C SER A 107 -4.80 -6.20 -15.03
N ASP A 108 -3.79 -5.41 -15.38
CA ASP A 108 -3.65 -4.02 -14.90
C ASP A 108 -4.73 -3.10 -15.44
N PHE A 109 -5.22 -3.37 -16.64
CA PHE A 109 -6.29 -2.58 -17.23
C PHE A 109 -7.60 -2.67 -16.42
N ALA A 110 -7.83 -3.77 -15.71
CA ALA A 110 -8.99 -3.90 -14.83
C ALA A 110 -8.92 -2.91 -13.66
N VAL A 111 -7.73 -2.74 -13.07
CA VAL A 111 -7.46 -1.77 -11.99
C VAL A 111 -7.62 -0.34 -12.54
N PHE A 112 -6.96 -0.03 -13.68
CA PHE A 112 -7.10 1.26 -14.34
C PHE A 112 -8.57 1.61 -14.64
N LEU A 113 -9.32 0.66 -15.21
CA LEU A 113 -10.71 0.89 -15.61
C LEU A 113 -11.62 1.15 -14.40
N ALA A 114 -11.39 0.44 -13.29
CA ALA A 114 -12.13 0.67 -12.05
C ALA A 114 -11.89 2.09 -11.53
N ALA A 115 -10.63 2.54 -11.53
CA ALA A 115 -10.28 3.89 -11.11
C ALA A 115 -10.81 4.96 -12.08
N PHE A 116 -10.73 4.74 -13.40
CA PHE A 116 -11.24 5.67 -14.43
C PHE A 116 -12.77 5.85 -14.38
N GLN A 117 -13.51 4.83 -13.91
CA GLN A 117 -14.97 4.88 -13.77
C GLN A 117 -15.44 5.41 -12.41
N ALA A 118 -14.54 5.54 -11.44
CA ALA A 118 -14.89 5.99 -10.11
C ALA A 118 -15.39 7.45 -10.14
N PRO A 119 -16.37 7.82 -9.28
CA PRO A 119 -16.77 9.21 -9.14
C PRO A 119 -15.56 10.08 -8.75
N VAL A 120 -15.50 11.29 -9.30
CA VAL A 120 -14.45 12.27 -8.97
C VAL A 120 -14.38 12.46 -7.45
N GLY A 121 -13.20 12.24 -6.86
CA GLY A 121 -12.97 12.31 -5.42
C GLY A 121 -13.30 11.03 -4.63
N SER A 122 -13.60 9.91 -5.31
CA SER A 122 -13.76 8.56 -4.70
C SER A 122 -12.59 7.63 -5.02
N GLN A 123 -11.49 8.15 -5.58
CA GLN A 123 -10.46 7.35 -6.21
C GLN A 123 -9.43 6.80 -5.23
N VAL A 124 -9.16 5.51 -5.46
CA VAL A 124 -7.93 4.78 -5.16
C VAL A 124 -6.74 5.74 -5.26
N GLY A 125 -6.06 5.95 -4.12
CA GLY A 125 -4.93 6.85 -3.94
C GLY A 125 -5.14 8.31 -4.42
N PRO A 126 -5.27 9.31 -3.54
CA PRO A 126 -5.04 10.67 -4.01
C PRO A 126 -3.62 10.75 -4.59
N SER A 127 -3.44 11.01 -5.90
CA SER A 127 -2.12 11.26 -6.50
C SER A 127 -1.17 12.01 -5.57
N GLY A 128 -0.06 11.37 -5.21
CA GLY A 128 0.97 11.91 -4.34
C GLY A 128 0.48 12.40 -2.98
N LEU A 129 1.08 11.86 -1.92
CA LEU A 129 1.08 12.56 -0.64
C LEU A 129 1.64 13.98 -0.82
N ALA A 130 1.33 14.92 0.07
CA ALA A 130 1.83 16.29 -0.04
C ALA A 130 3.38 16.41 -0.09
N CYS A 131 4.09 15.32 0.21
CA CYS A 131 5.53 15.19 0.08
C CYS A 131 6.02 14.83 -1.33
N ALA A 132 5.13 14.49 -2.27
CA ALA A 132 5.50 13.93 -3.58
C ALA A 132 6.34 14.95 -4.36
N GLY A 133 7.49 14.51 -4.86
CA GLY A 133 8.48 15.39 -5.49
C GLY A 133 9.19 16.39 -4.53
N VAL A 134 8.87 16.39 -3.23
CA VAL A 134 9.49 17.24 -2.20
C VAL A 134 10.49 16.45 -1.36
N THR A 135 10.10 15.27 -0.87
CA THR A 135 10.98 14.32 -0.17
C THR A 135 10.83 12.94 -0.81
N ASN A 136 11.94 12.34 -1.24
CA ASN A 136 11.93 11.02 -1.85
C ASN A 136 12.64 10.00 -0.91
N PRO A 137 11.97 8.91 -0.47
CA PRO A 137 10.59 8.51 -0.81
C PRO A 137 9.52 9.26 -0.01
N CYS A 138 8.34 9.42 -0.61
CA CYS A 138 7.13 9.68 0.16
C CYS A 138 6.71 8.43 0.91
N VAL A 139 6.22 8.61 2.13
CA VAL A 139 5.71 7.54 2.97
C VAL A 139 4.39 8.00 3.58
N PRO A 140 3.36 7.12 3.61
CA PRO A 140 2.09 7.35 4.31
C PRO A 140 2.23 7.80 5.77
#